data_AF-A0A952V1V8-F1
#
_entry.id   AF-A0A952V1V8-F1
#
_cell.length_a   1.000
_cell.length_b   1.000
_cell.length_c   1.000
_cell.angle_alpha   90.00
_cell.angle_beta   90.00
_cell.angle_gamma   90.00
#
_symmetry.space_group_name_H-M   'P 1'
#
loop_
_entity.id
_entity.type
_entity.pdbx_description
1 polymer ?
#
loop_
_entity_poly.entity_id
_entity_poly.type
_entity_poly.pdbx_seq_one_letter_code
_entity_poly.pdbx_strand_id
1 'polypeptide(L)' 'MKLYFACFVALSSLAGCVTVKPAQRSVLADPIMQFEGDPQAAAQLRHAIDNREGSYGGGGVSGGGCGCN' A
#
# COMPACT_ATOMS: atom_id res chain seq x y z
N MET A 1 -7.90 25.97 -32.84
CA MET A 1 -7.99 24.52 -32.53
C MET A 1 -7.09 24.10 -31.36
N LYS A 2 -5.79 24.46 -31.32
CA LYS A 2 -4.91 24.15 -30.17
C LYS A 2 -5.37 24.72 -28.82
N LEU A 3 -5.96 25.92 -28.81
CA LEU A 3 -6.45 26.57 -27.59
C LEU A 3 -7.67 25.86 -26.97
N TYR A 4 -8.57 25.31 -27.79
CA TYR A 4 -9.72 24.54 -27.33
C TYR A 4 -9.31 23.20 -26.70
N PHE A 5 -8.29 22.55 -27.28
CA PHE A 5 -7.76 21.30 -26.74
C PHE A 5 -7.10 21.49 -25.37
N ALA A 6 -6.32 22.57 -25.20
CA ALA A 6 -5.71 22.90 -23.91
C ALA A 6 -6.76 23.20 -22.82
N CYS A 7 -7.84 23.91 -23.18
CA CYS A 7 -8.94 24.22 -22.27
C CYS A 7 -9.70 22.95 -21.84
N PHE A 8 -9.92 22.00 -22.75
CA PHE A 8 -10.56 20.73 -22.46
C PHE A 8 -9.75 19.87 -21.47
N VAL A 9 -8.43 19.79 -21.66
CA VAL A 9 -7.53 19.07 -20.74
C VAL A 9 -7.53 19.71 -19.35
N ALA A 10 -7.52 21.05 -19.28
CA ALA A 10 -7.57 21.77 -18.01
C ALA A 10 -8.87 21.48 -17.23
N LEU A 11 -10.03 21.53 -17.89
CA LEU A 11 -11.32 21.25 -17.25
C LEU A 11 -11.44 19.80 -16.75
N SER A 12 -10.88 18.82 -17.46
CA SER A 12 -10.96 17.41 -17.04
C SER A 12 -10.19 17.10 -15.76
N SER A 13 -9.18 17.90 -15.42
CA SER A 13 -8.36 17.68 -14.22
C SER A 13 -9.09 18.00 -12.91
N LEU A 14 -10.18 18.78 -12.95
CA LEU A 14 -10.96 19.15 -11.76
C LEU A 14 -12.02 18.10 -11.37
N ALA A 15 -12.30 17.12 -12.23
CA ALA A 15 -13.37 16.14 -12.00
C ALA A 15 -13.02 15.02 -10.97
N GLY A 16 -11.79 14.98 -10.46
CA GLY A 16 -11.31 13.88 -9.60
C GLY A 16 -11.55 14.06 -8.10
N CYS A 17 -11.75 15.29 -7.61
CA CYS A 17 -11.85 15.56 -6.17
C CYS A 17 -13.32 15.61 -5.71
N VAL A 18 -13.93 14.44 -5.52
CA VAL A 18 -15.28 14.33 -4.92
C VAL A 18 -15.22 13.81 -3.48
N THR A 19 -15.80 14.56 -2.54
CA THR A 19 -15.93 14.15 -1.14
C THR A 19 -17.12 13.21 -0.98
N VAL A 20 -16.86 11.90 -0.94
CA VAL A 20 -17.89 10.87 -0.71
C VAL A 20 -18.10 10.58 0.78
N LYS A 21 -19.30 10.14 1.16
CA LYS A 21 -19.60 9.73 2.55
C LYS A 21 -18.75 8.51 2.93
N PRO A 22 -18.34 8.34 4.20
CA PRO A 22 -17.52 7.21 4.63
C PRO A 22 -18.11 5.84 4.24
N ALA A 23 -19.44 5.69 4.33
CA ALA A 23 -20.15 4.47 3.93
C ALA A 23 -20.05 4.15 2.44
N GLN A 24 -19.79 5.13 1.57
CA GLN A 24 -19.59 4.89 0.13
C GLN A 24 -18.16 4.45 -0.20
N ARG A 25 -17.22 4.56 0.76
CA ARG A 25 -15.85 4.05 0.64
C ARG A 25 -15.70 2.60 1.08
N SER A 26 -16.70 2.02 1.74
CA SER A 26 -16.62 0.66 2.31
C SER A 26 -16.37 -0.41 1.25
N VAL A 27 -16.89 -0.23 0.02
CA VAL A 27 -16.68 -1.15 -1.11
C VAL A 27 -15.20 -1.24 -1.51
N LEU A 28 -14.44 -0.14 -1.36
CA LEU A 28 -13.01 -0.09 -1.67
C LEU A 28 -12.13 -0.46 -0.47
N ALA A 29 -12.71 -0.57 0.71
CA ALA A 29 -12.03 -0.92 1.96
C ALA A 29 -12.39 -2.34 2.42
N ASP A 30 -12.80 -3.22 1.50
CA ASP A 30 -13.08 -4.62 1.80
C ASP A 30 -11.80 -5.27 2.38
N PRO A 31 -11.87 -5.95 3.54
CA PRO A 31 -10.75 -6.66 4.13
C PRO A 31 -10.01 -7.60 3.15
N ILE A 32 -10.69 -8.15 2.14
CA ILE A 32 -10.06 -9.02 1.12
C ILE A 32 -9.07 -8.28 0.22
N MET A 33 -9.19 -6.96 0.11
CA MET A 33 -8.34 -6.11 -0.72
C MET A 33 -7.13 -5.57 0.04
N GLN A 34 -6.95 -5.95 1.32
CA GLN A 34 -5.77 -5.58 2.09
C GLN A 34 -4.55 -6.35 1.60
N PHE A 35 -3.42 -5.65 1.41
CA PHE A 35 -2.15 -6.26 0.99
C PHE A 35 -1.65 -7.34 1.96
N GLU A 36 -2.01 -7.19 3.22
CA GLU A 36 -1.68 -8.10 4.30
C GLU A 36 -2.98 -8.44 5.03
N GLY A 37 -3.20 -9.72 5.34
CA GLY A 37 -4.39 -10.18 6.03
C GLY A 37 -4.33 -9.94 7.54
N ASP A 38 -4.47 -11.01 8.32
CA ASP A 38 -4.38 -10.92 9.78
C ASP A 38 -3.00 -10.38 10.22
N PRO A 39 -2.94 -9.25 10.97
CA PRO A 39 -1.69 -8.64 11.37
C PRO A 39 -0.84 -9.57 12.25
N GLN A 40 -1.46 -10.47 13.00
CA GLN A 40 -0.74 -11.40 13.86
C GLN A 40 -0.06 -12.50 13.06
N ALA A 41 -0.77 -13.16 12.14
CA ALA A 41 -0.18 -14.10 11.20
C ALA A 41 0.93 -13.46 10.35
N ALA A 42 0.70 -12.25 9.86
CA ALA A 42 1.69 -11.51 9.09
C ALA A 42 2.95 -11.16 9.90
N ALA A 43 2.81 -10.81 11.18
CA ALA A 43 3.95 -10.58 12.07
C ALA A 43 4.77 -11.85 12.27
N GLN A 44 4.12 -13.01 12.48
CA GLN A 44 4.82 -14.29 12.60
C GLN A 44 5.59 -14.65 11.32
N LEU A 45 4.99 -14.45 10.16
CA LEU A 45 5.66 -14.69 8.88
C LEU A 45 6.86 -13.76 8.68
N ARG A 46 6.72 -12.47 9.01
CA ARG A 46 7.83 -11.52 8.98
C ARG A 46 8.98 -11.94 9.90
N HIS A 47 8.69 -12.34 11.14
CA HIS A 47 9.71 -12.88 12.05
C HIS A 47 10.42 -14.11 11.46
N ALA A 48 9.69 -15.02 10.82
CA ALA A 48 10.30 -16.18 10.17
C ALA A 48 11.20 -15.79 9.00
N ILE A 49 10.80 -14.81 8.18
CA ILE A 49 11.60 -14.30 7.05
C ILE A 49 12.83 -13.55 7.56
N ASP A 50 12.68 -12.66 8.55
CA ASP A 50 13.77 -11.90 9.17
C ASP A 50 14.84 -12.85 9.74
N ASN A 51 14.43 -13.92 10.41
CA ASN A 51 15.35 -14.93 10.93
C ASN A 51 16.08 -15.71 9.83
N ARG A 52 15.42 -15.95 8.69
CA ARG A 52 16.01 -16.68 7.55
C ARG A 52 16.93 -15.79 6.72
N GLU A 53 16.60 -14.51 6.56
CA GLU A 53 17.18 -13.62 5.55
C GLU A 53 17.89 -12.40 6.14
N GLY A 54 17.88 -12.21 7.45
CA GLY A 54 18.50 -11.05 8.12
C GLY A 54 19.98 -10.89 7.81
N SER A 55 20.72 -11.98 7.59
CA SER A 55 22.13 -11.94 7.18
C SER A 55 22.34 -11.49 5.72
N TYR A 56 21.30 -11.59 4.87
CA TYR A 56 21.34 -11.23 3.45
C TYR A 56 20.83 -9.79 3.19
N GLY A 57 20.26 -9.14 4.20
CA GLY A 57 19.88 -7.71 4.14
C GLY A 57 18.62 -7.39 3.31
N GLY A 58 17.78 -8.39 3.03
CA GLY A 58 16.51 -8.20 2.34
C GLY A 58 15.38 -7.81 3.29
N GLY A 59 14.77 -6.62 3.11
CA GLY A 59 13.52 -6.22 3.77
C GLY A 59 13.59 -4.96 4.63
N GLY A 60 14.78 -4.59 5.13
CA GLY A 60 14.98 -3.45 6.04
C GLY A 60 15.98 -3.79 7.14
N VAL A 61 16.55 -2.79 7.82
CA VAL A 61 17.49 -3.02 8.93
C VAL A 61 16.71 -3.43 10.17
N SER A 62 16.55 -4.74 10.38
CA SER A 62 16.37 -5.31 11.71
C SER A 62 16.98 -6.73 11.75
N GLY A 63 17.96 -6.94 12.64
CA GLY A 63 18.51 -8.27 12.93
C GLY A 63 19.43 -8.88 11.85
N GLY A 64 20.55 -8.22 11.53
CA GLY A 64 21.58 -8.78 10.66
C GLY A 64 22.56 -9.70 11.40
N GLY A 65 22.28 -11.00 11.43
CA GLY A 65 23.23 -12.03 11.88
C GLY A 65 22.66 -13.06 12.87
N CYS A 66 23.24 -14.27 12.85
CA CYS A 66 23.02 -15.46 13.71
C CYS A 66 21.57 -15.89 14.04
N GLY A 67 20.54 -15.18 13.56
CA GLY A 67 19.12 -15.50 13.79
C GLY A 67 18.64 -15.30 15.24
N CYS A 68 19.31 -14.45 16.03
CA CYS A 68 18.90 -14.14 17.39
C CYS A 68 17.97 -12.91 17.41
N ASN A 69 16.73 -13.06 16.94
CA ASN A 69 15.63 -12.10 17.12
C ASN A 69 14.62 -12.68 18.11
#